data_AF-A0A665WH91-F1
#
_entry.id   AF-A0A665WH91-F1
#
_cell.length_a   1.000
_cell.length_b   1.000
_cell.length_c   1.000
_cell.angle_alpha   90.00
_cell.angle_beta   90.00
_cell.angle_gamma   90.00
#
_symmetry.space_group_name_H-M   'P 1'
#
loop_
_entity.id
_entity.type
_entity.pdbx_description
1 polymer ?
#
loop_
_entity_poly.entity_id
_entity_poly.type
_entity_poly.pdbx_seq_one_letter_code
_entity_poly.pdbx_strand_id
1 'polypeptide(L)'
;MFPIQSMKLEIFNLQHCFCLLAFYVLIVVTPHLQVNHVSSSNGTDGTAVSQLLEGCPGQTFQVSLLLSHLLAAPAYTSDVLLQPYLSSWDELVKFMDALGPMVGLISKEIETKTTIIRQLALTAEEDPEVLQHTNAYHSVRSMIAAEMNQGLVDFHHQTDSGCRTLLRLHRALLWLKLFLERLAETPVAGRLSNPADLCREAYQSTLAKHHTWFVRKAAELAFIAMPERGFFFRLVCVQNQKELSAVLNIVVKAIGEVYDRTQTALEENGMLDLP
;
A
#
# COMPACT_ATOMS: atom_id res chain seq x y z
N MET A 1 33.09 -13.95 22.16
CA MET A 1 32.54 -15.21 21.59
C MET A 1 31.17 -14.85 21.04
N PHE A 2 30.98 -15.12 19.74
CA PHE A 2 29.85 -14.88 18.83
C PHE A 2 28.40 -14.82 19.44
N PRO A 3 27.39 -14.24 18.74
CA PRO A 3 27.29 -14.44 17.30
C PRO A 3 26.80 -13.31 16.37
N ILE A 4 27.48 -13.34 15.22
CA ILE A 4 27.18 -12.84 13.87
C ILE A 4 25.91 -13.54 13.30
N GLN A 5 24.79 -13.51 14.03
CA GLN A 5 23.55 -14.24 13.64
C GLN A 5 22.42 -13.33 13.14
N SER A 6 22.45 -12.03 13.48
CA SER A 6 21.35 -11.10 13.14
C SER A 6 21.36 -10.65 11.67
N MET A 7 22.55 -10.46 11.07
CA MET A 7 22.69 -9.92 9.71
C MET A 7 22.39 -10.92 8.58
N LYS A 8 22.18 -12.20 8.92
CA LYS A 8 21.79 -13.23 7.93
C LYS A 8 20.28 -13.37 7.78
N LEU A 9 19.47 -12.81 8.68
CA LEU A 9 18.04 -13.15 8.76
C LEU A 9 17.13 -12.30 7.84
N GLU A 10 17.47 -11.05 7.56
CA GLU A 10 16.66 -10.22 6.63
C GLU A 10 16.89 -10.58 5.15
N ILE A 11 18.13 -10.93 4.78
CA ILE A 11 18.42 -11.49 3.45
C ILE A 11 17.83 -12.90 3.33
N PHE A 12 17.72 -13.69 4.41
CA PHE A 12 17.06 -14.99 4.38
C PHE A 12 15.54 -14.91 4.27
N ASN A 13 14.88 -13.96 4.92
CA ASN A 13 13.41 -13.92 4.97
C ASN A 13 12.77 -13.54 3.62
N LEU A 14 13.40 -12.63 2.88
CA LEU A 14 12.99 -12.25 1.52
C LEU A 14 13.60 -13.16 0.43
N GLN A 15 14.39 -14.16 0.79
CA GLN A 15 14.97 -15.11 -0.18
C GLN A 15 14.38 -16.53 0.00
N HIS A 16 13.92 -16.89 1.21
CA HIS A 16 13.16 -18.13 1.46
C HIS A 16 11.66 -18.01 1.15
N CYS A 17 11.02 -16.85 1.36
CA CYS A 17 9.63 -16.63 0.90
C CYS A 17 9.47 -16.76 -0.63
N PHE A 18 10.54 -16.47 -1.36
CA PHE A 18 10.50 -16.28 -2.81
C PHE A 18 10.81 -17.55 -3.60
N CYS A 19 11.56 -18.50 -3.03
CA CYS A 19 11.68 -19.85 -3.59
C CYS A 19 10.34 -20.60 -3.58
N LEU A 20 9.46 -20.35 -2.60
CA LEU A 20 8.15 -20.99 -2.50
C LEU A 20 7.12 -20.40 -3.48
N LEU A 21 7.17 -19.09 -3.73
CA LEU A 21 6.36 -18.39 -4.74
C LEU A 21 6.56 -18.96 -6.15
N ALA A 22 7.81 -19.25 -6.54
CA ALA A 22 8.12 -19.84 -7.84
C ALA A 22 7.61 -21.29 -7.98
N PHE A 23 7.59 -22.07 -6.90
CA PHE A 23 7.07 -23.44 -6.90
C PHE A 23 5.54 -23.49 -6.89
N TYR A 24 4.86 -22.52 -6.27
CA TYR A 24 3.39 -22.49 -6.19
C TYR A 24 2.72 -22.01 -7.49
N VAL A 25 3.35 -21.09 -8.23
CA VAL A 25 2.87 -20.61 -9.54
C VAL A 25 2.76 -21.74 -10.57
N LEU A 26 3.62 -22.77 -10.49
CA LEU A 26 3.57 -23.92 -11.40
C LEU A 26 2.40 -24.88 -11.11
N ILE A 27 1.81 -24.85 -9.91
CA ILE A 27 0.82 -25.85 -9.47
C ILE A 27 -0.63 -25.41 -9.77
N VAL A 28 -0.92 -24.11 -9.85
CA VAL A 28 -2.31 -23.59 -9.81
C VAL A 28 -2.84 -23.15 -11.19
N VAL A 29 -2.04 -23.16 -12.25
CA VAL A 29 -2.49 -22.72 -13.59
C VAL A 29 -3.17 -23.88 -14.36
N THR A 30 -4.44 -24.16 -14.05
CA THR A 30 -5.37 -24.86 -14.96
C THR A 30 -6.73 -24.15 -14.96
N PRO A 31 -7.32 -23.80 -16.14
CA PRO A 31 -8.42 -22.85 -16.21
C PRO A 31 -9.80 -23.53 -16.28
N HIS A 32 -10.84 -22.86 -15.79
CA HIS A 32 -12.19 -23.03 -16.32
C HIS A 32 -12.83 -21.65 -16.56
N LEU A 33 -12.93 -21.28 -17.84
CA LEU A 33 -13.66 -20.11 -18.33
C LEU A 33 -15.17 -20.35 -18.21
N GLN A 34 -15.93 -19.28 -17.96
CA GLN A 34 -17.19 -19.06 -18.66
C GLN A 34 -17.53 -17.56 -18.74
N VAL A 35 -17.77 -17.12 -19.97
CA VAL A 35 -18.14 -15.75 -20.38
C VAL A 35 -19.66 -15.67 -20.42
N ASN A 36 -20.24 -14.56 -19.94
CA ASN A 36 -21.56 -14.12 -20.39
C ASN A 36 -21.64 -12.59 -20.46
N HIS A 37 -22.23 -12.13 -21.55
CA HIS A 37 -22.43 -10.76 -22.00
C HIS A 37 -23.88 -10.35 -21.68
N VAL A 38 -24.18 -9.11 -21.27
CA VAL A 38 -25.38 -8.33 -21.67
C VAL A 38 -25.31 -6.86 -21.19
N SER A 39 -25.50 -6.00 -22.19
CA SER A 39 -25.99 -4.62 -22.39
C SER A 39 -26.47 -3.67 -21.26
N SER A 40 -25.85 -2.48 -21.31
CA SER A 40 -26.28 -1.06 -21.18
C SER A 40 -27.57 -0.60 -20.48
N SER A 41 -27.40 0.40 -19.59
CA SER A 41 -28.22 1.62 -19.50
C SER A 41 -27.44 2.78 -18.83
N ASN A 42 -27.96 4.01 -18.93
CA ASN A 42 -27.23 5.29 -18.99
C ASN A 42 -27.46 6.21 -17.75
N GLY A 43 -26.47 7.05 -17.39
CA GLY A 43 -26.56 8.20 -16.45
C GLY A 43 -26.26 7.87 -14.98
N THR A 44 -25.56 8.64 -14.13
CA THR A 44 -25.07 10.04 -14.13
C THR A 44 -23.99 10.18 -13.04
N ASP A 45 -23.13 11.19 -13.15
CA ASP A 45 -21.91 11.46 -12.37
C ASP A 45 -22.08 11.59 -10.83
N GLY A 46 -23.33 11.70 -10.33
CA GLY A 46 -23.63 11.76 -8.89
C GLY A 46 -23.71 10.40 -8.19
N THR A 47 -23.85 9.30 -8.94
CA THR A 47 -24.07 7.96 -8.38
C THR A 47 -22.81 7.38 -7.73
N ALA A 48 -21.62 7.67 -8.26
CA ALA A 48 -20.37 7.10 -7.80
C ALA A 48 -19.97 7.55 -6.38
N VAL A 49 -20.24 8.81 -6.02
CA VAL A 49 -19.96 9.33 -4.66
C VAL A 49 -20.93 8.74 -3.64
N SER A 50 -22.20 8.59 -3.99
CA SER A 50 -23.19 7.92 -3.14
C SER A 50 -22.88 6.43 -2.96
N GLN A 51 -22.43 5.75 -4.00
CA GLN A 51 -21.97 4.35 -3.92
C GLN A 51 -20.70 4.19 -3.07
N LEU A 52 -19.81 5.19 -3.04
CA LEU A 52 -18.59 5.17 -2.22
C LEU A 52 -18.88 5.35 -0.72
N LEU A 53 -20.08 5.81 -0.35
CA LEU A 53 -20.52 5.94 1.04
C LEU A 53 -21.23 4.66 1.54
N GLU A 54 -21.69 3.79 0.63
CA GLU A 54 -22.28 2.51 0.97
C GLU A 54 -21.19 1.42 1.04
N GLY A 55 -21.20 0.61 2.09
CA GLY A 55 -20.30 -0.54 2.19
C GLY A 55 -20.63 -1.60 1.14
N CYS A 56 -19.62 -2.32 0.68
CA CYS A 56 -19.72 -3.49 -0.21
C CYS A 56 -20.11 -4.75 0.58
N PRO A 57 -21.36 -5.22 0.52
CA PRO A 57 -21.79 -6.33 1.38
C PRO A 57 -21.04 -7.62 1.04
N GLY A 58 -20.58 -8.33 2.07
CA GLY A 58 -19.88 -9.61 1.91
C GLY A 58 -18.42 -9.51 1.46
N GLN A 59 -17.89 -8.30 1.24
CA GLN A 59 -16.47 -8.08 0.96
C GLN A 59 -15.71 -7.76 2.26
N THR A 60 -14.50 -8.30 2.40
CA THR A 60 -13.61 -7.95 3.51
C THR A 60 -13.02 -6.55 3.34
N PHE A 61 -12.59 -6.22 2.12
CA PHE A 61 -12.13 -4.88 1.75
C PHE A 61 -13.32 -3.93 1.56
N GLN A 62 -13.21 -2.71 2.10
CA GLN A 62 -14.21 -1.67 1.97
C GLN A 62 -13.57 -0.38 1.45
N VAL A 63 -13.86 0.00 0.20
CA VAL A 63 -13.33 1.23 -0.42
C VAL A 63 -13.76 2.49 0.33
N SER A 64 -14.97 2.46 0.92
CA SER A 64 -15.51 3.54 1.77
C SER A 64 -14.68 3.75 3.03
N LEU A 65 -14.29 2.65 3.70
CA LEU A 65 -13.48 2.68 4.91
C LEU A 65 -12.05 3.13 4.60
N LEU A 66 -11.45 2.60 3.51
CA LEU A 66 -10.16 3.07 3.00
C LEU A 66 -10.19 4.59 2.77
N LEU A 67 -11.20 5.09 2.05
CA LEU A 67 -11.32 6.52 1.78
C LEU A 67 -11.50 7.32 3.08
N SER A 68 -12.32 6.84 4.02
CA SER A 68 -12.53 7.52 5.30
C SER A 68 -11.22 7.71 6.08
N HIS A 69 -10.35 6.70 6.10
CA HIS A 69 -9.04 6.77 6.75
C HIS A 69 -8.09 7.70 6.00
N LEU A 70 -8.05 7.62 4.67
CA LEU A 70 -7.24 8.52 3.84
C LEU A 70 -7.65 9.98 3.97
N LEU A 71 -8.95 10.28 4.14
CA LEU A 71 -9.44 11.63 4.35
C LEU A 71 -9.23 12.13 5.78
N ALA A 72 -9.17 11.23 6.76
CA ALA A 72 -8.89 11.56 8.16
C ALA A 72 -7.39 11.74 8.44
N ALA A 73 -6.50 11.19 7.59
CA ALA A 73 -5.07 11.24 7.80
C ALA A 73 -4.42 12.64 7.66
N PRO A 74 -4.79 13.47 6.68
CA PRO A 74 -4.29 14.84 6.57
C PRO A 74 -4.68 15.71 7.78
N ALA A 75 -3.70 16.25 8.51
CA ALA A 75 -3.89 17.18 9.62
C ALA A 75 -3.88 18.66 9.19
N TYR A 76 -4.24 19.61 10.06
CA TYR A 76 -4.37 21.04 9.72
C TYR A 76 -3.06 21.77 9.30
N THR A 77 -1.89 21.11 9.34
CA THR A 77 -0.56 21.74 9.18
C THR A 77 0.35 21.04 8.16
N SER A 78 -0.18 20.57 7.03
CA SER A 78 0.59 19.81 6.01
C SER A 78 1.29 18.56 6.59
N ASP A 79 0.71 18.01 7.66
CA ASP A 79 1.18 16.81 8.34
C ASP A 79 0.17 15.66 8.15
N VAL A 80 0.56 14.46 8.55
CA VAL A 80 -0.22 13.22 8.43
C VAL A 80 -0.30 12.54 9.78
N LEU A 81 -1.51 12.33 10.29
CA LEU A 81 -1.78 11.58 11.51
C LEU A 81 -1.46 10.10 11.29
N LEU A 82 -0.71 9.49 12.21
CA LEU A 82 -0.26 8.10 12.06
C LEU A 82 -1.41 7.10 12.22
N GLN A 83 -2.32 7.30 13.17
CA GLN A 83 -3.43 6.37 13.40
C GLN A 83 -4.30 6.14 12.14
N PRO A 84 -4.91 7.17 11.53
CA PRO A 84 -5.67 6.99 10.29
C PRO A 84 -4.80 6.56 9.11
N TYR A 85 -3.53 6.99 9.03
CA TYR A 85 -2.59 6.52 8.01
C TYR A 85 -2.40 4.99 8.09
N LEU A 86 -2.15 4.45 9.29
CA LEU A 86 -1.95 3.01 9.50
C LEU A 86 -3.26 2.24 9.31
N SER A 87 -4.41 2.80 9.70
CA SER A 87 -5.71 2.20 9.40
C SER A 87 -6.03 2.17 7.90
N SER A 88 -5.57 3.15 7.13
CA SER A 88 -5.67 3.07 5.67
C SER A 88 -4.87 1.88 5.12
N TRP A 89 -3.69 1.60 5.68
CA TRP A 89 -2.90 0.42 5.31
C TRP A 89 -3.57 -0.89 5.68
N ASP A 90 -4.29 -0.97 6.81
CA ASP A 90 -5.06 -2.17 7.16
C ASP A 90 -6.14 -2.47 6.10
N GLU A 91 -6.81 -1.44 5.57
CA GLU A 91 -7.74 -1.62 4.45
C GLU A 91 -7.02 -1.99 3.14
N LEU A 92 -5.84 -1.42 2.88
CA LEU A 92 -5.04 -1.80 1.71
C LEU A 92 -4.54 -3.24 1.77
N VAL A 93 -4.24 -3.75 2.96
CA VAL A 93 -3.92 -5.17 3.17
C VAL A 93 -5.10 -6.05 2.77
N LYS A 94 -6.33 -5.69 3.19
CA LYS A 94 -7.55 -6.43 2.77
C LYS A 94 -7.78 -6.38 1.26
N PHE A 95 -7.49 -5.24 0.63
CA PHE A 95 -7.52 -5.10 -0.83
C PHE A 95 -6.53 -6.07 -1.49
N MET A 96 -5.30 -6.13 -0.99
CA MET A 96 -4.29 -7.06 -1.49
C MET A 96 -4.75 -8.50 -1.29
N ASP A 97 -5.15 -8.91 -0.09
CA ASP A 97 -5.61 -10.27 0.17
C ASP A 97 -6.77 -10.72 -0.73
N ALA A 98 -7.66 -9.80 -1.10
CA ALA A 98 -8.75 -10.09 -2.03
C ALA A 98 -8.26 -10.45 -3.45
N LEU A 99 -7.09 -9.96 -3.89
CA LEU A 99 -6.50 -10.32 -5.18
C LEU A 99 -6.04 -11.79 -5.24
N GLY A 100 -5.95 -12.46 -4.09
CA GLY A 100 -5.71 -13.89 -3.97
C GLY A 100 -4.43 -14.25 -3.22
N PRO A 101 -4.20 -15.55 -2.98
CA PRO A 101 -3.13 -16.04 -2.10
C PRO A 101 -1.72 -15.67 -2.58
N MET A 102 -1.55 -15.40 -3.87
CA MET A 102 -0.26 -15.03 -4.46
C MET A 102 0.29 -13.70 -3.93
N VAL A 103 -0.57 -12.82 -3.40
CA VAL A 103 -0.14 -11.55 -2.82
C VAL A 103 -0.13 -11.53 -1.29
N GLY A 104 -0.54 -12.61 -0.63
CA GLY A 104 -0.58 -12.69 0.84
C GLY A 104 0.78 -12.52 1.53
N LEU A 105 1.88 -12.83 0.83
CA LEU A 105 3.23 -12.53 1.33
C LEU A 105 3.54 -11.03 1.32
N ILE A 106 3.02 -10.29 0.34
CA ILE A 106 3.14 -8.83 0.26
C ILE A 106 2.28 -8.20 1.37
N SER A 107 1.06 -8.70 1.56
CA SER A 107 0.16 -8.30 2.66
C SER A 107 0.84 -8.44 4.02
N LYS A 108 1.42 -9.61 4.30
CA LYS A 108 2.12 -9.89 5.56
C LYS A 108 3.33 -8.96 5.79
N GLU A 109 4.05 -8.61 4.73
CA GLU A 109 5.16 -7.67 4.83
C GLU A 109 4.67 -6.27 5.22
N ILE A 110 3.57 -5.81 4.62
CA ILE A 110 2.94 -4.52 4.97
C ILE A 110 2.43 -4.54 6.42
N GLU A 111 1.72 -5.59 6.83
CA GLU A 111 1.22 -5.77 8.21
C GLU A 111 2.35 -5.75 9.25
N THR A 112 3.48 -6.38 8.93
CA THR A 112 4.66 -6.38 9.82
C THR A 112 5.15 -4.95 10.01
N LYS A 113 5.25 -4.15 8.94
CA LYS A 113 5.72 -2.76 8.99
C LYS A 113 4.74 -1.83 9.71
N THR A 114 3.43 -1.99 9.50
CA THR A 114 2.44 -1.19 10.24
C THR A 114 2.44 -1.54 11.73
N THR A 115 2.61 -2.83 12.06
CA THR A 115 2.73 -3.30 13.45
C THR A 115 3.96 -2.72 14.15
N ILE A 116 5.11 -2.63 13.46
CA ILE A 116 6.32 -2.00 14.02
C ILE A 116 6.03 -0.56 14.47
N ILE A 117 5.43 0.27 13.60
CA ILE A 117 5.13 1.67 13.96
C ILE A 117 4.15 1.74 15.15
N ARG A 118 3.17 0.84 15.21
CA ARG A 118 2.24 0.77 16.35
C ARG A 118 2.92 0.36 17.65
N GLN A 119 3.83 -0.62 17.61
CA GLN A 119 4.58 -1.05 18.79
C GLN A 119 5.50 0.06 19.29
N LEU A 120 6.19 0.76 18.38
CA LEU A 120 7.00 1.92 18.73
C LEU A 120 6.17 3.03 19.39
N ALA A 121 4.95 3.27 18.88
CA ALA A 121 4.02 4.23 19.48
C ALA A 121 3.64 3.86 20.93
N LEU A 122 3.30 2.58 21.18
CA LEU A 122 2.97 2.09 22.52
C LEU A 122 4.16 2.19 23.48
N THR A 123 5.36 1.78 23.04
CA THR A 123 6.56 1.87 23.88
C THR A 123 6.91 3.32 24.22
N ALA A 124 6.69 4.27 23.30
CA ALA A 124 6.93 5.68 23.56
C ALA A 124 5.95 6.30 24.58
N GLU A 125 4.77 5.73 24.77
CA GLU A 125 3.79 6.14 25.79
C GLU A 125 4.12 5.58 27.19
N GLU A 126 4.79 4.44 27.26
CA GLU A 126 5.17 3.77 28.52
C GLU A 126 6.45 4.33 29.16
N ASP A 127 7.24 5.12 28.42
CA ASP A 127 8.50 5.69 28.91
C ASP A 127 8.26 6.91 29.84
N PRO A 128 8.59 6.80 31.14
CA PRO A 128 8.37 7.88 32.12
C PRO A 128 9.16 9.16 31.84
N GLU A 129 10.26 9.10 31.08
CA GLU A 129 11.06 10.27 30.69
C GLU A 129 10.41 11.07 29.55
N VAL A 130 9.53 10.45 28.77
CA VAL A 130 8.81 11.02 27.60
C VAL A 130 7.45 11.64 27.99
N LEU A 131 6.99 11.42 29.24
CA LEU A 131 5.75 11.98 29.80
C LEU A 131 5.71 13.52 29.83
N GLN A 132 6.84 14.20 29.58
CA GLN A 132 6.86 15.64 29.41
C GLN A 132 6.77 16.02 27.91
N HIS A 133 5.51 16.10 27.43
CA HIS A 133 5.02 17.06 26.42
C HIS A 133 4.91 16.67 24.93
N THR A 134 5.17 15.44 24.48
CA THR A 134 4.95 15.12 23.06
C THR A 134 4.38 13.73 22.84
N ASN A 135 3.17 13.65 22.26
CA ASN A 135 2.66 12.41 21.66
C ASN A 135 3.55 12.06 20.45
N ALA A 136 4.67 11.38 20.71
CA ALA A 136 5.77 11.17 19.78
C ALA A 136 5.29 10.54 18.46
N TYR A 137 4.36 9.58 18.54
CA TYR A 137 3.81 8.89 17.37
C TYR A 137 2.38 9.35 17.02
N HIS A 138 2.06 10.62 17.27
CA HIS A 138 0.78 11.20 16.84
C HIS A 138 0.71 11.40 15.33
N SER A 139 1.77 11.98 14.75
CA SER A 139 1.86 12.32 13.34
C SER A 139 3.23 11.96 12.76
N VAL A 140 3.35 12.01 11.44
CA VAL A 140 4.62 11.77 10.74
C VAL A 140 5.69 12.72 11.24
N ARG A 141 5.39 14.02 11.35
CA ARG A 141 6.40 15.00 11.83
C ARG A 141 6.73 14.85 13.30
N SER A 142 5.76 14.53 14.17
CA SER A 142 6.07 14.29 15.58
C SER A 142 6.97 13.07 15.74
N MET A 143 6.74 12.02 14.93
CA MET A 143 7.56 10.79 14.95
C MET A 143 8.98 11.08 14.47
N ILE A 144 9.11 11.81 13.35
CA ILE A 144 10.42 12.26 12.85
C ILE A 144 11.18 13.04 13.93
N ALA A 145 10.54 14.02 14.56
CA ALA A 145 11.18 14.83 15.59
C ALA A 145 11.60 13.99 16.81
N ALA A 146 10.74 13.09 17.27
CA ALA A 146 11.03 12.23 18.42
C ALA A 146 12.19 11.27 18.14
N GLU A 147 12.16 10.56 17.01
CA GLU A 147 13.21 9.58 16.67
C GLU A 147 14.55 10.25 16.37
N MET A 148 14.55 11.44 15.77
CA MET A 148 15.77 12.24 15.58
C MET A 148 16.36 12.68 16.93
N ASN A 149 15.54 13.19 17.85
CA ASN A 149 15.99 13.65 19.16
C ASN A 149 16.55 12.51 20.03
N GLN A 150 16.03 11.28 19.84
CA GLN A 150 16.49 10.08 20.53
C GLN A 150 17.66 9.37 19.84
N GLY A 151 18.08 9.83 18.65
CA GLY A 151 19.16 9.20 17.88
C GLY A 151 18.80 7.82 17.32
N LEU A 152 17.51 7.55 17.08
CA LEU A 152 17.02 6.27 16.53
C LEU A 152 17.13 6.19 14.99
N VAL A 153 17.28 7.33 14.33
CA VAL A 153 17.46 7.43 12.88
C VAL A 153 18.95 7.43 12.54
N ASP A 154 19.36 6.50 11.69
CA ASP A 154 20.71 6.43 11.12
C ASP A 154 20.63 6.51 9.58
N PHE A 155 21.43 7.40 8.99
CA PHE A 155 21.46 7.66 7.54
C PHE A 155 22.47 6.77 6.79
N HIS A 156 23.26 5.98 7.50
CA HIS A 156 24.31 5.13 6.97
C HIS A 156 24.09 3.65 7.27
N HIS A 157 23.44 3.32 8.39
CA HIS A 157 23.17 1.97 8.83
C HIS A 157 21.67 1.70 8.95
N GLN A 158 21.28 0.45 8.74
CA GLN A 158 19.89 0.04 8.89
C GLN A 158 19.49 0.05 10.36
N THR A 159 18.38 0.73 10.67
CA THR A 159 17.74 0.70 11.98
C THR A 159 16.30 0.19 11.88
N ASP A 160 15.74 -0.19 13.01
CA ASP A 160 14.33 -0.58 13.11
C ASP A 160 13.42 0.62 13.44
N SER A 161 13.85 1.82 13.04
CA SER A 161 13.10 3.07 13.29
C SER A 161 11.77 3.13 12.53
N GLY A 162 10.82 3.86 13.12
CA GLY A 162 9.55 4.25 12.53
C GLY A 162 9.75 5.04 11.23
N CYS A 163 10.71 5.95 11.15
CA CYS A 163 11.04 6.72 9.94
C CYS A 163 11.50 5.82 8.79
N ARG A 164 12.42 4.89 9.06
CA ARG A 164 12.85 3.86 8.11
C ARG A 164 11.65 3.05 7.64
N THR A 165 10.82 2.58 8.56
CA THR A 165 9.65 1.74 8.28
C THR A 165 8.59 2.48 7.46
N LEU A 166 8.29 3.74 7.82
CA LEU A 166 7.40 4.65 7.12
C LEU A 166 7.86 4.87 5.69
N LEU A 167 9.15 5.07 5.44
CA LEU A 167 9.70 5.26 4.10
C LEU A 167 9.41 4.05 3.17
N ARG A 168 9.45 2.81 3.68
CA ARG A 168 9.12 1.62 2.88
C ARG A 168 7.64 1.63 2.50
N LEU A 169 6.76 1.91 3.47
CA LEU A 169 5.33 2.05 3.23
C LEU A 169 5.06 3.16 2.22
N HIS A 170 5.67 4.33 2.39
CA HIS A 170 5.56 5.49 1.50
C HIS A 170 5.91 5.15 0.04
N ARG A 171 7.01 4.42 -0.19
CA ARG A 171 7.40 3.95 -1.53
C ARG A 171 6.37 2.97 -2.11
N ALA A 172 5.80 2.09 -1.29
CA ALA A 172 4.75 1.17 -1.71
C ALA A 172 3.42 1.90 -2.01
N LEU A 173 3.11 2.98 -1.29
CA LEU A 173 1.93 3.80 -1.52
C LEU A 173 1.97 4.46 -2.91
N LEU A 174 3.15 4.93 -3.35
CA LEU A 174 3.31 5.48 -4.69
C LEU A 174 3.01 4.44 -5.78
N TRP A 175 3.53 3.23 -5.62
CA TRP A 175 3.24 2.13 -6.55
C TRP A 175 1.74 1.88 -6.66
N LEU A 176 1.07 1.75 -5.52
CA LEU A 176 -0.37 1.52 -5.48
C LEU A 176 -1.14 2.68 -6.12
N LYS A 177 -0.81 3.93 -5.77
CA LYS A 177 -1.41 5.13 -6.38
C LYS A 177 -1.36 5.05 -7.90
N LEU A 178 -0.16 4.81 -8.45
CA LEU A 178 0.05 4.76 -9.90
C LEU A 178 -0.62 3.55 -10.56
N PHE A 179 -0.78 2.44 -9.85
CA PHE A 179 -1.56 1.30 -10.35
C PHE A 179 -3.04 1.65 -10.43
N LEU A 180 -3.62 2.19 -9.36
CA LEU A 180 -5.04 2.57 -9.31
C LEU A 180 -5.38 3.70 -10.29
N GLU A 181 -4.47 4.67 -10.45
CA GLU A 181 -4.59 5.76 -11.42
C GLU A 181 -4.67 5.22 -12.85
N ARG A 182 -3.77 4.32 -13.24
CA ARG A 182 -3.83 3.66 -14.56
C ARG A 182 -5.04 2.74 -14.71
N LEU A 183 -5.48 2.09 -13.65
CA LEU A 183 -6.67 1.23 -13.67
C LEU A 183 -7.96 2.04 -13.90
N ALA A 184 -7.97 3.29 -13.44
CA ALA A 184 -9.04 4.26 -13.63
C ALA A 184 -9.05 4.90 -15.03
N GLU A 185 -8.01 4.73 -15.84
CA GLU A 185 -7.97 5.33 -17.17
C GLU A 185 -9.04 4.72 -18.09
N THR A 186 -9.79 5.59 -18.75
CA THR A 186 -10.72 5.21 -19.82
C THR A 186 -10.09 5.59 -21.17
N PRO A 187 -9.68 4.63 -22.01
CA PRO A 187 -9.00 4.93 -23.26
C PRO A 187 -9.95 5.63 -24.24
N VAL A 188 -9.43 6.69 -24.88
CA VAL A 188 -10.18 7.50 -25.87
C VAL A 188 -10.47 6.70 -27.15
N ALA A 189 -9.59 5.77 -27.51
CA ALA A 189 -9.79 4.79 -28.57
C ALA A 189 -8.99 3.52 -28.23
N GLY A 190 -9.64 2.36 -28.24
CA GLY A 190 -8.99 1.06 -28.06
C GLY A 190 -9.50 0.23 -26.88
N ARG A 191 -8.82 -0.88 -26.64
CA ARG A 191 -9.11 -1.81 -25.54
C ARG A 191 -8.51 -1.30 -24.24
N LEU A 192 -9.17 -1.58 -23.12
CA LEU A 192 -8.60 -1.35 -21.80
C LEU A 192 -7.37 -2.25 -21.57
N SER A 193 -6.28 -1.70 -21.04
CA SER A 193 -5.04 -2.44 -20.72
C SER A 193 -5.29 -3.52 -19.67
N ASN A 194 -4.57 -4.63 -19.70
CA ASN A 194 -4.73 -5.70 -18.69
C ASN A 194 -4.23 -5.23 -17.31
N PRO A 195 -4.97 -5.44 -16.19
CA PRO A 195 -4.49 -5.09 -14.84
C PRO A 195 -3.10 -5.63 -14.49
N ALA A 196 -2.73 -6.83 -14.98
CA ALA A 196 -1.39 -7.38 -14.78
C ALA A 196 -0.28 -6.48 -15.35
N ASP A 197 -0.50 -5.93 -16.55
CA ASP A 197 0.46 -5.07 -17.23
C ASP A 197 0.54 -3.70 -16.56
N LEU A 198 -0.61 -3.13 -16.20
CA LEU A 198 -0.68 -1.86 -15.45
C LEU A 198 0.05 -1.95 -14.11
N CYS A 199 -0.13 -3.07 -13.40
CA CYS A 199 0.53 -3.34 -12.13
C CYS A 199 2.05 -3.47 -12.30
N ARG A 200 2.50 -4.18 -13.33
CA ARG A 200 3.91 -4.34 -13.67
C ARG A 200 4.57 -3.00 -14.04
N GLU A 201 3.93 -2.19 -14.87
CA GLU A 201 4.43 -0.87 -15.26
C GLU A 201 4.51 0.10 -14.07
N ALA A 202 3.49 0.09 -13.21
CA ALA A 202 3.52 0.85 -11.96
C ALA A 202 4.71 0.40 -11.10
N TYR A 203 4.94 -0.91 -10.95
CA TYR A 203 6.04 -1.45 -10.15
C TYR A 203 7.42 -1.05 -10.71
N GLN A 204 7.60 -1.20 -12.03
CA GLN A 204 8.84 -0.86 -12.73
C GLN A 204 9.20 0.62 -12.61
N SER A 205 8.21 1.51 -12.64
CA SER A 205 8.40 2.95 -12.50
C SER A 205 8.63 3.43 -11.06
N THR A 206 8.35 2.58 -10.06
CA THR A 206 8.37 2.97 -8.63
C THR A 206 9.26 2.07 -7.79
N LEU A 207 8.72 0.97 -7.25
CA LEU A 207 9.36 0.09 -6.28
C LEU A 207 10.56 -0.66 -6.84
N ALA A 208 10.59 -0.96 -8.15
CA ALA A 208 11.67 -1.75 -8.74
C ALA A 208 13.06 -1.17 -8.44
N LYS A 209 13.22 0.16 -8.44
CA LYS A 209 14.52 0.81 -8.14
C LYS A 209 15.04 0.53 -6.73
N HIS A 210 14.17 0.17 -5.79
CA HIS A 210 14.51 -0.14 -4.40
C HIS A 210 14.62 -1.64 -4.11
N HIS A 211 14.28 -2.50 -5.08
CA HIS A 211 14.29 -3.95 -4.92
C HIS A 211 15.50 -4.59 -5.60
N THR A 212 15.99 -5.69 -5.01
CA THR A 212 17.03 -6.53 -5.61
C THR A 212 16.51 -7.21 -6.87
N TRP A 213 17.44 -7.69 -7.72
CA TRP A 213 17.08 -8.40 -8.95
C TRP A 213 16.12 -9.58 -8.72
N PHE A 214 16.35 -10.36 -7.66
CA PHE A 214 15.52 -11.51 -7.31
C PHE A 214 14.08 -11.10 -6.96
N VAL A 215 13.93 -10.05 -6.14
CA VAL A 215 12.62 -9.52 -5.74
C VAL A 215 11.87 -8.98 -6.95
N ARG A 216 12.55 -8.30 -7.88
CA ARG A 216 11.94 -7.82 -9.14
C ARG A 216 11.38 -8.98 -9.96
N LYS A 217 12.14 -10.06 -10.12
CA LYS A 217 11.69 -11.23 -10.88
C LYS A 217 10.51 -11.94 -10.27
N ALA A 218 10.48 -12.06 -8.95
CA ALA A 218 9.33 -12.64 -8.30
C ALA A 218 8.08 -11.75 -8.38
N ALA A 219 8.22 -10.43 -8.23
CA ALA A 219 7.11 -9.51 -8.43
C ALA A 219 6.54 -9.62 -9.85
N GLU A 220 7.40 -9.65 -10.88
CA GLU A 220 6.98 -9.85 -12.28
C GLU A 220 6.16 -11.14 -12.49
N LEU A 221 6.54 -12.22 -11.81
CA LEU A 221 5.80 -13.50 -11.82
C LEU A 221 4.48 -13.39 -11.05
N ALA A 222 4.46 -12.77 -9.88
CA ALA A 222 3.25 -12.58 -9.08
C ALA A 222 2.18 -11.80 -9.85
N PHE A 223 2.58 -10.81 -10.67
CA PHE A 223 1.63 -10.03 -11.48
C PHE A 223 0.93 -10.85 -12.57
N ILE A 224 1.44 -12.02 -12.96
CA ILE A 224 0.74 -12.93 -13.87
C ILE A 224 -0.55 -13.45 -13.24
N ALA A 225 -0.58 -13.58 -11.91
CA ALA A 225 -1.76 -14.00 -11.17
C ALA A 225 -2.76 -12.86 -10.88
N MET A 226 -2.53 -11.65 -11.42
CA MET A 226 -3.43 -10.53 -11.23
C MET A 226 -4.82 -10.84 -11.81
N PRO A 227 -5.92 -10.59 -11.07
CA PRO A 227 -7.27 -10.81 -11.58
C PRO A 227 -7.60 -9.96 -12.80
N GLU A 228 -8.57 -10.44 -13.59
CA GLU A 228 -9.14 -9.64 -14.68
C GLU A 228 -9.86 -8.41 -14.15
N ARG A 229 -10.01 -7.39 -15.00
CA ARG A 229 -10.64 -6.11 -14.63
C ARG A 229 -12.03 -6.25 -14.00
N GLY A 230 -12.84 -7.21 -14.45
CA GLY A 230 -14.17 -7.46 -13.88
C GLY A 230 -14.15 -7.83 -12.40
N PHE A 231 -13.02 -8.34 -11.88
CA PHE A 231 -12.82 -8.54 -10.46
C PHE A 231 -12.84 -7.22 -9.68
N PHE A 232 -12.14 -6.20 -10.18
CA PHE A 232 -12.08 -4.88 -9.53
C PHE A 232 -13.44 -4.19 -9.50
N PHE A 233 -14.29 -4.40 -10.52
CA PHE A 233 -15.68 -3.93 -10.49
C PHE A 233 -16.44 -4.49 -9.28
N ARG A 234 -16.35 -5.81 -9.06
CA ARG A 234 -16.99 -6.45 -7.90
C ARG A 234 -16.37 -6.03 -6.58
N LEU A 235 -15.05 -5.83 -6.55
CA LEU A 235 -14.31 -5.48 -5.35
C LEU A 235 -14.70 -4.11 -4.78
N VAL A 236 -15.09 -3.17 -5.65
CA VAL A 236 -15.58 -1.83 -5.25
C VAL A 236 -17.08 -1.62 -5.55
N CYS A 237 -17.83 -2.70 -5.79
CA CYS A 237 -19.28 -2.72 -6.02
C CYS A 237 -19.80 -1.79 -7.11
N VAL A 238 -19.07 -1.69 -8.22
CA VAL A 238 -19.45 -0.94 -9.42
C VAL A 238 -19.75 -1.88 -10.57
N GLN A 239 -20.48 -1.39 -11.57
CA GLN A 239 -20.95 -2.23 -12.68
C GLN A 239 -20.09 -2.10 -13.95
N ASN A 240 -19.34 -1.02 -14.10
CA ASN A 240 -18.63 -0.72 -15.34
C ASN A 240 -17.38 0.13 -15.11
N GLN A 241 -16.59 0.29 -16.18
CA GLN A 241 -15.35 1.06 -16.15
C GLN A 241 -15.57 2.53 -15.76
N LYS A 242 -16.69 3.15 -16.17
CA LYS A 242 -16.94 4.56 -15.86
C LYS A 242 -17.11 4.78 -14.36
N GLU A 243 -17.91 3.94 -13.71
CA GLU A 243 -18.10 3.96 -12.25
C GLU A 243 -16.80 3.60 -11.51
N LEU A 244 -16.06 2.58 -11.97
CA LEU A 244 -14.75 2.24 -11.42
C LEU A 244 -13.80 3.45 -11.47
N SER A 245 -13.74 4.12 -12.62
CA SER A 245 -12.88 5.28 -12.83
C SER A 245 -13.25 6.42 -11.88
N ALA A 246 -14.54 6.68 -11.68
CA ALA A 246 -15.00 7.71 -10.74
C ALA A 246 -14.59 7.39 -9.30
N VAL A 247 -14.81 6.15 -8.83
CA VAL A 247 -14.41 5.70 -7.49
C VAL A 247 -12.89 5.78 -7.31
N LEU A 248 -12.13 5.20 -8.23
CA LEU A 248 -10.67 5.15 -8.13
C LEU A 248 -10.04 6.54 -8.22
N ASN A 249 -10.56 7.46 -9.02
CA ASN A 249 -10.04 8.84 -9.09
C ASN A 249 -10.17 9.58 -7.75
N ILE A 250 -11.26 9.35 -7.01
CA ILE A 250 -11.45 9.91 -5.66
C ILE A 250 -10.40 9.33 -4.70
N VAL A 251 -10.22 8.00 -4.71
CA VAL A 251 -9.24 7.31 -3.86
C VAL A 251 -7.82 7.75 -4.20
N VAL A 252 -7.45 7.79 -5.48
CA VAL A 252 -6.12 8.23 -5.97
C VAL A 252 -5.83 9.66 -5.54
N LYS A 253 -6.82 10.55 -5.57
CA LYS A 253 -6.67 11.93 -5.08
C LYS A 253 -6.40 11.97 -3.58
N ALA A 254 -7.13 11.18 -2.78
CA ALA A 254 -6.92 11.10 -1.34
C ALA A 254 -5.55 10.48 -0.98
N ILE A 255 -5.13 9.42 -1.69
CA ILE A 255 -3.78 8.85 -1.57
C ILE A 255 -2.73 9.90 -1.93
N GLY A 256 -2.94 10.67 -3.01
CA GLY A 256 -2.05 11.73 -3.44
C GLY A 256 -1.80 12.77 -2.35
N GLU A 257 -2.85 13.25 -1.69
CA GLU A 257 -2.72 14.22 -0.59
C GLU A 257 -1.88 13.67 0.58
N VAL A 258 -2.12 12.43 0.99
CA VAL A 258 -1.35 11.77 2.07
C VAL A 258 0.10 11.54 1.64
N TYR A 259 0.30 11.13 0.39
CA TYR A 259 1.62 10.90 -0.20
C TYR A 259 2.43 12.19 -0.24
N ASP A 260 1.89 13.28 -0.78
CA ASP A 260 2.61 14.54 -0.98
C ASP A 260 3.05 15.16 0.36
N ARG A 261 2.20 15.08 1.39
CA ARG A 261 2.54 15.54 2.75
C ARG A 261 3.62 14.69 3.41
N THR A 262 3.50 13.36 3.31
CA THR A 262 4.52 12.44 3.82
C THR A 262 5.85 12.62 3.09
N GLN A 263 5.79 12.78 1.76
CA GLN A 263 6.95 13.06 0.91
C GLN A 263 7.65 14.34 1.35
N THR A 264 6.90 15.43 1.53
CA THR A 264 7.42 16.72 2.00
C THR A 264 8.09 16.58 3.37
N ALA A 265 7.43 15.91 4.33
CA ALA A 265 7.99 15.70 5.67
C ALA A 265 9.30 14.89 5.66
N LEU A 266 9.38 13.84 4.83
CA LEU A 266 10.61 13.05 4.68
C LEU A 266 11.72 13.84 3.96
N GLU A 267 11.38 14.61 2.93
CA GLU A 267 12.33 15.40 2.14
C GLU A 267 12.97 16.53 2.95
N GLU A 268 12.17 17.29 3.69
CA GLU A 268 12.65 18.36 4.58
C GLU A 268 13.66 17.88 5.63
N ASN A 269 13.63 16.57 5.96
CA ASN A 269 14.52 15.94 6.94
C ASN A 269 15.59 15.06 6.28
N GLY A 270 15.73 15.06 4.95
CA GLY A 270 16.75 14.28 4.23
C GLY A 270 16.53 12.76 4.30
N MET A 271 15.32 12.29 4.57
CA MET A 271 15.00 10.90 4.88
C MET A 271 14.55 10.06 3.68
N LEU A 272 14.58 10.59 2.46
CA LEU A 272 14.12 9.87 1.26
C LEU A 272 14.99 8.66 0.89
N ASP A 273 16.22 8.61 1.42
CA ASP A 273 17.22 7.59 1.11
C ASP A 273 17.68 6.80 2.35
N LEU A 274 16.88 6.77 3.43
CA LEU A 274 17.23 5.96 4.61
C LEU A 274 17.52 4.49 4.22
N PRO A 275 18.66 3.92 4.67
CA PRO A 275 19.17 2.61 4.26
C PRO A 275 18.25 1.47 4.65
#